data_AF-A0A353U2D2-F1
#
_entry.id   AF-A0A353U2D2-F1
#
_cell.length_a   1.000
_cell.length_b   1.000
_cell.length_c   1.000
_cell.angle_alpha   90.00
_cell.angle_beta   90.00
_cell.angle_gamma   90.00
#
_symmetry.space_group_name_H-M   'P 1'
#
loop_
_entity.id
_entity.type
_entity.pdbx_description
1 polymer ?
#
loop_
_entity_poly.entity_id
_entity_poly.type
_entity_poly.pdbx_seq_one_letter_code
_entity_poly.pdbx_strand_id
1 'polypeptide(L)'
;ETLRLNADMRGEYLGEFQGDDQILVITKDGEFYQTNFDLSNHYEDHILKIEKYKPETVWSAVYYDAEQKYHYVKRFQVDAVKQPQRFIGEHPKSYLVRITKVDYPRLEIKFGGEDKNREKEIVEVSEFIGVKGYKAKGKRLTTYQVSKINELEPLIKPEEDIDAPDLPEGEDKDLEKGDGQMSIFDN
;
A
#
# COMPACT_ATOMS: atom_id res chain seq x y z
N GLU A 1 -17.37 -10.84 -15.53
CA GLU A 1 -17.48 -9.45 -16.01
C GLU A 1 -16.09 -8.88 -16.20
N THR A 2 -15.64 -8.73 -17.45
CA THR A 2 -14.28 -8.25 -17.73
C THR A 2 -14.09 -6.81 -17.28
N LEU A 3 -13.13 -6.55 -16.40
CA LEU A 3 -12.76 -5.19 -15.97
C LEU A 3 -11.90 -4.52 -17.05
N ARG A 4 -12.14 -3.23 -17.30
CA ARG A 4 -11.47 -2.43 -18.34
C ARG A 4 -11.12 -1.04 -17.84
N LEU A 5 -10.02 -0.49 -18.32
CA LEU A 5 -9.67 0.91 -18.10
C LEU A 5 -10.58 1.83 -18.92
N ASN A 6 -10.78 3.04 -18.42
CA ASN A 6 -11.50 4.09 -19.11
C ASN A 6 -10.91 5.46 -18.76
N ALA A 7 -11.24 6.46 -19.58
CA ALA A 7 -10.92 7.86 -19.33
C ALA A 7 -12.17 8.70 -19.03
N ASP A 8 -13.34 8.07 -18.87
CA ASP A 8 -14.64 8.74 -18.70
C ASP A 8 -15.02 8.94 -17.21
N MET A 9 -14.04 8.87 -16.31
CA MET A 9 -14.19 9.01 -14.85
C MET A 9 -15.20 8.03 -14.24
N ARG A 10 -15.37 6.85 -14.84
CA ARG A 10 -16.25 5.79 -14.32
C ARG A 10 -15.47 4.78 -13.52
N GLY A 11 -16.01 4.41 -12.37
CA GLY A 11 -15.39 3.45 -11.46
C GLY A 11 -14.36 4.10 -10.53
N GLU A 12 -13.34 3.34 -10.14
CA GLU A 12 -12.28 3.79 -9.25
C GLU A 12 -11.20 4.56 -10.01
N TYR A 13 -10.84 5.74 -9.50
CA TYR A 13 -9.75 6.54 -10.07
C TYR A 13 -8.39 5.96 -9.70
N LEU A 14 -7.62 5.52 -10.70
CA LEU A 14 -6.32 4.87 -10.51
C LEU A 14 -5.13 5.83 -10.45
N GLY A 15 -5.36 7.11 -10.76
CA GLY A 15 -4.32 8.15 -10.86
C GLY A 15 -4.08 8.63 -12.29
N GLU A 16 -3.21 9.62 -12.42
CA GLU A 16 -2.68 10.07 -13.71
C GLU A 16 -1.50 9.21 -14.13
N PHE A 17 -1.43 8.86 -15.42
CA PHE A 17 -0.39 8.02 -15.99
C PHE A 17 0.37 8.78 -17.08
N GLN A 18 1.69 8.71 -17.03
CA GLN A 18 2.59 9.32 -18.01
C GLN A 18 3.83 8.45 -18.25
N GLY A 19 4.40 8.56 -19.45
CA GLY A 19 5.66 7.88 -19.79
C GLY A 19 5.61 6.37 -19.49
N ASP A 20 6.51 5.94 -18.61
CA ASP A 20 6.71 4.53 -18.24
C ASP A 20 5.93 4.11 -16.98
N ASP A 21 4.93 4.89 -16.56
CA ASP A 21 4.06 4.53 -15.45
C ASP A 21 3.37 3.18 -15.69
N GLN A 22 3.22 2.41 -14.62
CA GLN A 22 2.62 1.07 -14.66
C GLN A 22 1.45 0.96 -13.71
N ILE A 23 0.55 0.03 -14.01
CA ILE A 23 -0.55 -0.38 -13.13
C ILE A 23 -0.11 -1.65 -12.41
N LEU A 24 -0.20 -1.66 -11.09
CA LEU A 24 -0.07 -2.85 -10.28
C LEU A 24 -1.44 -3.52 -10.14
N VAL A 25 -1.49 -4.81 -10.46
CA VAL A 25 -2.64 -5.67 -10.20
C VAL A 25 -2.27 -6.69 -9.14
N ILE A 26 -3.13 -6.84 -8.13
CA ILE A 26 -3.04 -7.87 -7.10
C ILE A 26 -4.33 -8.69 -7.14
N THR A 27 -4.21 -10.01 -7.19
CA THR A 27 -5.34 -10.92 -7.30
C THR A 27 -5.72 -11.56 -5.96
N LYS A 28 -6.94 -12.10 -5.86
CA LYS A 28 -7.44 -12.82 -4.68
C LYS A 28 -6.64 -14.10 -4.38
N ASP A 29 -6.00 -14.67 -5.40
CA ASP A 29 -5.19 -15.89 -5.30
C ASP A 29 -3.75 -15.63 -4.83
N GLY A 30 -3.43 -14.38 -4.49
CA GLY A 30 -2.11 -14.01 -3.99
C GLY A 30 -1.06 -13.95 -5.08
N GLU A 31 -1.43 -13.41 -6.24
CA GLU A 31 -0.52 -13.07 -7.33
C GLU A 31 -0.47 -11.56 -7.55
N PHE A 32 0.65 -11.07 -8.07
CA PHE A 32 0.78 -9.70 -8.56
C PHE A 32 1.45 -9.66 -9.94
N TYR A 33 1.14 -8.62 -10.69
CA TYR A 33 1.81 -8.29 -11.95
C TYR A 33 1.61 -6.82 -12.29
N GLN A 34 2.40 -6.33 -13.24
CA GLN A 34 2.28 -4.98 -13.77
C GLN A 34 1.86 -4.98 -15.24
N THR A 35 0.98 -4.05 -15.58
CA THR A 35 0.58 -3.74 -16.96
C THR A 35 0.93 -2.29 -17.28
N ASN A 36 0.94 -1.95 -18.57
CA ASN A 36 0.86 -0.54 -18.97
C ASN A 36 -0.56 0.00 -18.73
N PHE A 37 -0.80 1.26 -19.06
CA PHE A 37 -2.11 1.92 -18.90
C PHE A 37 -2.93 1.97 -20.21
N ASP A 38 -2.69 1.05 -21.14
CA ASP A 38 -3.44 0.98 -22.41
C ASP A 38 -4.92 0.61 -22.17
N LEU A 39 -5.85 1.34 -22.78
CA LEU A 39 -7.30 1.13 -22.64
C LEU A 39 -7.77 -0.22 -23.22
N SER A 40 -6.98 -0.85 -24.09
CA SER A 40 -7.23 -2.19 -24.61
C SER A 40 -6.94 -3.30 -23.60
N ASN A 41 -6.31 -2.99 -22.46
CA ASN A 41 -6.05 -3.98 -21.43
C ASN A 41 -7.35 -4.57 -20.87
N HIS A 42 -7.31 -5.89 -20.68
CA HIS A 42 -8.38 -6.67 -20.08
C HIS A 42 -7.88 -7.28 -18.78
N TYR A 43 -8.67 -7.10 -17.72
CA TYR A 43 -8.37 -7.72 -16.44
C TYR A 43 -9.44 -8.74 -16.05
N GLU A 44 -8.98 -9.74 -15.33
CA GLU A 44 -9.81 -10.84 -14.87
C GLU A 44 -10.68 -10.45 -13.65
N ASP A 45 -11.77 -11.18 -13.43
CA ASP A 45 -12.77 -10.90 -12.39
C ASP A 45 -12.24 -11.08 -10.95
N HIS A 46 -11.08 -11.72 -10.79
CA HIS A 46 -10.52 -12.10 -9.49
C HIS A 46 -9.48 -11.10 -8.95
N ILE A 47 -9.50 -9.86 -9.45
CA ILE A 47 -8.73 -8.74 -8.89
C ILE A 47 -9.14 -8.48 -7.45
N LEU A 48 -8.14 -8.26 -6.60
CA LEU A 48 -8.27 -7.79 -5.23
C LEU A 48 -7.92 -6.30 -5.12
N LYS A 49 -6.86 -5.86 -5.80
CA LYS A 49 -6.46 -4.44 -5.91
C LYS A 49 -5.93 -4.14 -7.30
N ILE A 50 -6.23 -2.95 -7.79
CA ILE A 50 -5.66 -2.38 -9.01
C ILE A 50 -5.35 -0.91 -8.70
N GLU A 51 -4.09 -0.51 -8.86
CA GLU A 51 -3.64 0.85 -8.54
C GLU A 51 -2.37 1.20 -9.32
N LYS A 52 -2.02 2.49 -9.40
CA LYS A 52 -0.73 2.91 -9.95
C LYS A 52 0.43 2.28 -9.16
N TYR A 53 1.35 1.63 -9.87
CA TYR A 53 2.52 0.98 -9.30
C TYR A 53 3.47 2.01 -8.69
N LYS A 54 3.88 1.78 -7.43
CA LYS A 54 4.86 2.57 -6.71
C LYS A 54 5.90 1.61 -6.09
N PRO A 55 7.16 1.58 -6.57
CA PRO A 55 8.17 0.61 -6.14
C PRO A 55 8.40 0.56 -4.63
N GLU A 56 8.36 1.71 -3.97
CA GLU A 56 8.63 1.81 -2.53
C GLU A 56 7.50 1.34 -1.62
N THR A 57 6.32 1.01 -2.19
CA THR A 57 5.16 0.58 -1.39
C THR A 57 5.44 -0.73 -0.66
N VAL A 58 5.41 -0.67 0.67
CA VAL A 58 5.51 -1.85 1.52
C VAL A 58 4.13 -2.48 1.72
N TRP A 59 3.99 -3.71 1.28
CA TRP A 59 2.77 -4.51 1.47
C TRP A 59 2.92 -5.45 2.66
N SER A 60 1.90 -5.50 3.51
CA SER A 60 1.71 -6.52 4.53
C SER A 60 0.64 -7.52 4.09
N ALA A 61 1.01 -8.78 3.89
CA ALA A 61 0.09 -9.84 3.50
C ALA A 61 -0.06 -10.88 4.60
N VAL A 62 -1.30 -11.19 4.95
CA VAL A 62 -1.70 -12.29 5.82
C VAL A 62 -2.31 -13.39 4.97
N TYR A 63 -1.84 -14.60 5.12
CA TYR A 63 -2.33 -15.73 4.33
C TYR A 63 -2.31 -17.03 5.14
N TYR A 64 -3.15 -17.97 4.73
CA TYR A 64 -3.11 -19.33 5.25
C TYR A 64 -2.21 -20.19 4.35
N ASP A 65 -1.21 -20.81 4.94
CA ASP A 65 -0.34 -21.77 4.27
C ASP A 65 -0.88 -23.19 4.53
N ALA A 66 -1.43 -23.83 3.50
CA ALA A 66 -2.08 -25.13 3.66
C ALA A 66 -1.10 -26.31 3.78
N GLU A 67 0.14 -26.15 3.35
CA GLU A 67 1.18 -27.14 3.58
C GLU A 67 1.56 -27.16 5.07
N GLN A 68 1.73 -25.97 5.65
CA GLN A 68 2.10 -25.81 7.07
C GLN A 68 0.90 -25.83 8.02
N LYS A 69 -0.31 -25.65 7.51
CA LYS A 69 -1.58 -25.55 8.24
C LYS A 69 -1.62 -24.42 9.27
N TYR A 70 -0.95 -23.30 8.99
CA TYR A 70 -0.92 -22.13 9.87
C TYR A 70 -1.09 -20.82 9.09
N HIS A 71 -1.48 -19.78 9.82
CA HIS A 71 -1.53 -18.42 9.29
C HIS A 71 -0.16 -17.77 9.39
N TYR A 72 0.26 -17.11 8.31
CA TYR A 72 1.52 -16.37 8.21
C TYR A 72 1.24 -14.91 7.87
N VAL A 73 2.15 -14.05 8.31
CA VAL A 73 2.23 -12.65 7.88
C VAL A 73 3.61 -12.38 7.30
N LYS A 74 3.66 -11.57 6.25
CA LYS A 74 4.91 -11.04 5.71
C LYS A 74 4.78 -9.62 5.23
N ARG A 75 5.91 -8.92 5.21
CA ARG A 75 6.06 -7.58 4.64
C ARG A 75 7.02 -7.64 3.46
N PHE A 76 6.67 -7.01 2.34
CA PHE A 76 7.49 -7.01 1.14
C PHE A 76 7.17 -5.82 0.23
N GLN A 77 8.12 -5.46 -0.62
CA GLN A 77 7.90 -4.62 -1.79
C GLN A 77 7.70 -5.51 -3.01
N VAL A 78 6.92 -5.03 -3.97
CA VAL A 78 6.67 -5.74 -5.24
C VAL A 78 7.70 -5.29 -6.28
N ASP A 79 8.41 -6.25 -6.86
CA ASP A 79 9.31 -5.99 -7.99
C ASP A 79 8.50 -5.74 -9.28
N ALA A 80 9.06 -4.98 -10.22
CA ALA A 80 8.44 -4.78 -11.52
C ALA A 80 8.52 -6.06 -12.37
N VAL A 81 7.38 -6.70 -12.64
CA VAL A 81 7.27 -7.96 -13.36
C VAL A 81 6.13 -7.92 -14.37
N LYS A 82 6.41 -8.37 -15.61
CA LYS A 82 5.38 -8.44 -16.67
C LYS A 82 4.53 -9.72 -16.58
N GLN A 83 5.04 -10.76 -15.93
CA GLN A 83 4.34 -12.03 -15.76
C GLN A 83 3.81 -12.15 -14.32
N PRO A 84 2.62 -12.75 -14.12
CA PRO A 84 2.09 -13.05 -12.79
C PRO A 84 3.14 -13.72 -11.90
N GLN A 85 3.35 -13.14 -10.72
CA GLN A 85 4.19 -13.68 -9.67
C GLN A 85 3.35 -13.96 -8.43
N ARG A 86 3.43 -15.19 -7.94
CA ARG A 86 2.76 -15.60 -6.72
C ARG A 86 3.56 -15.16 -5.50
N PHE A 87 2.88 -14.55 -4.54
CA PHE A 87 3.45 -14.15 -3.25
C PHE A 87 2.82 -14.91 -2.08
N ILE A 88 2.05 -15.96 -2.31
CA ILE A 88 1.68 -16.92 -1.26
C ILE A 88 2.12 -18.33 -1.67
N GLY A 89 2.05 -19.30 -0.75
CA GLY A 89 2.43 -20.68 -1.05
C GLY A 89 1.68 -21.25 -2.26
N GLU A 90 2.32 -22.15 -3.00
CA GLU A 90 1.79 -22.76 -4.24
C GLU A 90 0.69 -23.81 -3.98
N HIS A 91 0.56 -24.29 -2.74
CA HIS A 91 -0.42 -25.31 -2.41
C HIS A 91 -1.84 -24.81 -2.77
N PRO A 92 -2.67 -25.58 -3.49
CA PRO A 92 -3.98 -25.12 -3.99
C PRO A 92 -4.99 -24.71 -2.92
N LYS A 93 -4.80 -25.20 -1.69
CA LYS A 93 -5.62 -24.82 -0.52
C LYS A 93 -5.05 -23.65 0.28
N SER A 94 -3.90 -23.11 -0.10
CA SER A 94 -3.39 -21.86 0.47
C SER A 94 -4.19 -20.70 -0.10
N TYR A 95 -4.52 -19.73 0.73
CA TYR A 95 -5.32 -18.59 0.32
C TYR A 95 -4.90 -17.32 1.04
N LEU A 96 -5.07 -16.19 0.35
CA LEU A 96 -4.84 -14.87 0.92
C LEU A 96 -5.98 -14.51 1.88
N VAL A 97 -5.64 -14.08 3.09
CA VAL A 97 -6.62 -13.63 4.10
C VAL A 97 -6.78 -12.12 4.04
N ARG A 98 -5.67 -11.39 3.92
CA ARG A 98 -5.65 -9.93 3.84
C ARG A 98 -4.37 -9.43 3.21
N ILE A 99 -4.44 -8.29 2.54
CA ILE A 99 -3.28 -7.52 2.11
C ILE A 99 -3.56 -6.03 2.34
N THR A 100 -2.57 -5.32 2.87
CA THR A 100 -2.66 -3.89 3.20
C THR A 100 -1.33 -3.20 2.93
N LYS A 101 -1.37 -1.89 2.66
CA LYS A 101 -0.19 -1.02 2.48
C LYS A 101 -0.08 0.04 3.58
N VAL A 102 -0.79 -0.17 4.69
CA VAL A 102 -0.70 0.67 5.90
C VAL A 102 0.68 0.51 6.53
N ASP A 103 1.32 1.62 6.91
CA ASP A 103 2.72 1.64 7.39
C ASP A 103 2.93 0.89 8.72
N TYR A 104 1.97 1.04 9.65
CA TYR A 104 1.96 0.39 10.95
C TYR A 104 0.68 -0.45 11.13
N PRO A 105 0.52 -1.55 10.36
CA PRO A 105 -0.72 -2.31 10.38
C PRO A 105 -0.85 -3.10 11.68
N ARG A 106 -2.08 -3.15 12.18
CA ARG A 106 -2.46 -3.87 13.41
C ARG A 106 -3.44 -4.96 13.08
N LEU A 107 -3.19 -6.16 13.57
CA LEU A 107 -4.04 -7.32 13.32
C LEU A 107 -4.64 -7.85 14.62
N GLU A 108 -5.96 -7.92 14.70
CA GLU A 108 -6.69 -8.64 15.75
C GLU A 108 -6.95 -10.09 15.30
N ILE A 109 -6.38 -11.06 16.01
CA ILE A 109 -6.59 -12.49 15.78
C ILE A 109 -7.70 -12.96 16.72
N LYS A 110 -8.81 -13.42 16.14
CA LYS A 110 -9.87 -14.14 16.86
C LYS A 110 -9.67 -15.64 16.67
N PHE A 111 -9.58 -16.36 17.78
CA PHE A 111 -9.41 -17.81 17.78
C PHE A 111 -10.74 -18.54 17.55
N GLY A 112 -10.66 -19.77 17.04
CA GLY A 112 -11.79 -20.60 16.65
C GLY A 112 -11.61 -22.06 17.04
N GLY A 113 -12.60 -22.89 16.72
CA GLY A 113 -12.56 -24.33 16.98
C GLY A 113 -12.27 -24.67 18.44
N GLU A 114 -11.22 -25.46 18.69
CA GLU A 114 -10.77 -25.84 20.04
C GLU A 114 -10.24 -24.65 20.85
N ASP A 115 -9.75 -23.62 20.15
CA ASP A 115 -9.12 -22.43 20.72
C ASP A 115 -10.10 -21.26 20.89
N LYS A 116 -11.40 -21.46 20.61
CA LYS A 116 -12.41 -20.37 20.58
C LYS A 116 -12.56 -19.57 21.89
N ASN A 117 -12.18 -20.15 23.02
CA ASN A 117 -12.29 -19.50 24.34
C ASN A 117 -11.05 -18.66 24.69
N ARG A 118 -10.02 -18.65 23.82
CA ARG A 118 -8.83 -17.83 24.01
C ARG A 118 -9.16 -16.36 23.82
N GLU A 119 -8.51 -15.51 24.62
CA GLU A 119 -8.56 -14.07 24.42
C GLU A 119 -7.97 -13.72 23.05
N LYS A 120 -8.49 -12.65 22.46
CA LYS A 120 -8.01 -12.19 21.17
C LYS A 120 -6.59 -11.66 21.31
N GLU A 121 -5.78 -11.86 20.28
CA GLU A 121 -4.40 -11.38 20.24
C GLU A 121 -4.29 -10.21 19.26
N ILE A 122 -3.51 -9.18 19.63
CA ILE A 122 -3.21 -8.06 18.75
C ILE A 122 -1.74 -8.14 18.34
N VAL A 123 -1.47 -8.07 17.04
CA VAL A 123 -0.13 -8.09 16.46
C VAL A 123 0.17 -6.76 15.78
N GLU A 124 1.19 -6.06 16.27
CA GLU A 124 1.82 -4.91 15.61
C GLU A 124 2.74 -5.43 14.49
N VAL A 125 2.27 -5.42 13.24
CA VAL A 125 2.91 -6.17 12.15
C VAL A 125 4.33 -5.68 11.86
N SER A 126 4.53 -4.36 11.94
CA SER A 126 5.83 -3.74 11.66
C SER A 126 6.91 -4.09 12.68
N GLU A 127 6.53 -4.32 13.94
CA GLU A 127 7.43 -4.83 14.99
C GLU A 127 7.57 -6.35 14.93
N PHE A 128 6.51 -7.05 14.51
CA PHE A 128 6.48 -8.50 14.46
C PHE A 128 7.38 -9.08 13.36
N ILE A 129 7.48 -8.40 12.22
CA ILE A 129 8.30 -8.80 11.07
C ILE A 129 8.79 -7.59 10.28
N GLY A 130 10.09 -7.58 9.93
CA GLY A 130 10.67 -6.60 9.01
C GLY A 130 10.33 -6.89 7.54
N VAL A 131 10.60 -5.93 6.65
CA VAL A 131 10.42 -6.10 5.19
C VAL A 131 11.37 -7.18 4.67
N LYS A 132 10.84 -8.10 3.87
CA LYS A 132 11.55 -9.20 3.20
C LYS A 132 11.22 -9.18 1.71
N GLY A 133 11.75 -10.13 0.94
CA GLY A 133 11.35 -10.32 -0.45
C GLY A 133 9.98 -10.98 -0.60
N TYR A 134 9.30 -10.75 -1.72
CA TYR A 134 7.97 -11.30 -1.98
C TYR A 134 7.93 -12.84 -1.97
N LYS A 135 9.06 -13.53 -2.24
CA LYS A 135 9.17 -15.00 -2.17
C LYS A 135 9.33 -15.55 -0.75
N ALA A 136 9.61 -14.71 0.24
CA ALA A 136 9.76 -15.17 1.62
C ALA A 136 8.42 -15.71 2.17
N LYS A 137 8.47 -16.75 3.00
CA LYS A 137 7.29 -17.29 3.70
C LYS A 137 6.76 -16.34 4.79
N GLY A 138 7.62 -15.49 5.36
CA GLY A 138 7.25 -14.63 6.47
C GLY A 138 7.27 -15.33 7.82
N LYS A 139 6.51 -14.80 8.78
CA LYS A 139 6.47 -15.28 10.17
C LYS A 139 5.08 -15.82 10.49
N ARG A 140 5.04 -16.98 11.13
CA ARG A 140 3.79 -17.59 11.58
C ARG A 140 3.15 -16.69 12.64
N LEU A 141 1.88 -16.35 12.44
CA LEU A 141 1.12 -15.52 13.38
C LEU A 141 0.83 -16.29 14.67
N THR A 142 0.36 -17.53 14.56
CA THR A 142 -0.01 -18.35 15.71
C THR A 142 -0.04 -19.83 15.35
N THR A 143 0.05 -20.69 16.36
CA THR A 143 -0.17 -22.14 16.24
C THR A 143 -1.59 -22.56 16.55
N TYR A 144 -2.43 -21.64 17.02
CA TYR A 144 -3.82 -21.91 17.40
C TYR A 144 -4.76 -21.82 16.20
N GLN A 145 -5.93 -22.44 16.34
CA GLN A 145 -6.98 -22.37 15.34
C GLN A 145 -7.54 -20.95 15.28
N VAL A 146 -7.47 -20.33 14.11
CA VAL A 146 -7.95 -18.96 13.88
C VAL A 146 -9.34 -19.00 13.25
N SER A 147 -10.27 -18.24 13.83
CA SER A 147 -11.61 -18.01 13.26
C SER A 147 -11.62 -16.82 12.32
N LYS A 148 -10.97 -15.71 12.72
CA LYS A 148 -10.98 -14.46 11.94
C LYS A 148 -9.75 -13.62 12.24
N ILE A 149 -9.25 -12.92 11.22
CA ILE A 149 -8.22 -11.89 11.37
C ILE A 149 -8.84 -10.57 10.90
N ASN A 150 -8.86 -9.57 11.78
CA ASN A 150 -9.33 -8.22 11.47
C ASN A 150 -8.14 -7.26 11.42
N GLU A 151 -8.17 -6.30 10.50
CA GLU A 151 -7.25 -5.17 10.51
C GLU A 151 -7.82 -4.09 11.43
N LEU A 152 -7.00 -3.54 12.30
CA LEU A 152 -7.32 -2.43 13.20
C LEU A 152 -6.62 -1.17 12.71
N GLU A 153 -7.13 -0.01 13.12
CA GLU A 153 -6.45 1.26 12.84
C GLU A 153 -5.07 1.30 13.52
N PRO A 154 -4.04 1.83 12.81
CA PRO A 154 -2.73 2.11 13.40
C PRO A 154 -2.82 3.00 14.63
N LEU A 155 -1.94 2.76 15.60
CA LEU A 155 -1.78 3.68 16.75
C LEU A 155 -1.01 4.94 16.37
N ILE A 156 -0.06 4.79 15.46
CA ILE A 156 0.75 5.88 14.91
C ILE A 156 0.21 6.18 13.53
N LYS A 157 -0.37 7.36 13.36
CA LYS A 157 -0.65 7.91 12.03
C LYS A 157 0.64 8.64 11.60
N PRO A 158 1.14 8.41 10.38
CA PRO A 158 2.15 9.31 9.82
C PRO A 158 1.64 10.74 9.99
N GLU A 159 2.48 11.64 10.50
CA GLU A 159 2.15 13.06 10.44
C GLU A 159 1.89 13.35 8.95
N GLU A 160 0.67 13.80 8.62
CA GLU A 160 0.47 14.41 7.31
C GLU A 160 1.49 15.55 7.28
N ASP A 161 2.34 15.60 6.24
CA ASP A 161 3.17 16.76 5.98
C ASP A 161 2.21 17.94 5.81
N ILE A 162 1.89 18.63 6.91
CA ILE A 162 1.18 19.89 6.87
C ILE A 162 2.21 20.81 6.25
N ASP A 163 2.11 21.03 4.93
CA ASP A 163 2.80 22.10 4.24
C ASP A 163 2.69 23.33 5.15
N ALA A 164 3.82 23.71 5.74
CA ALA A 164 3.86 24.84 6.64
C ALA A 164 3.27 26.03 5.87
N PRO A 165 2.22 26.71 6.38
CA PRO A 165 1.75 27.91 5.72
C PRO A 165 2.91 28.90 5.72
N ASP A 166 3.30 29.36 4.52
CA ASP A 166 4.19 30.50 4.32
C ASP A 166 3.71 31.63 5.23
N LEU A 167 4.44 31.86 6.33
CA LEU A 167 4.26 33.04 7.15
C LEU A 167 4.78 34.22 6.32
N PRO A 168 3.96 35.25 6.04
CA PRO A 168 4.49 36.46 5.44
C PRO A 168 5.45 37.11 6.43
N GLU A 169 6.74 37.21 6.04
CA GLU A 169 7.71 38.03 6.76
C GLU A 169 7.16 39.46 6.83
N GLY A 170 6.94 39.94 8.06
CA GLY A 170 6.36 41.24 8.32
C GLY A 170 7.26 42.38 7.86
N GLU A 171 6.65 43.34 7.17
CA GLU A 171 7.17 44.70 7.05
C GLU A 171 7.17 45.38 8.42
N ASP A 172 8.28 46.02 8.82
CA ASP A 172 8.30 47.49 8.87
C ASP A 172 9.70 48.09 9.09
N LYS A 173 10.06 48.96 8.14
CA LYS A 173 10.71 50.28 8.22
C LYS A 173 12.00 50.46 9.04
N ASP A 174 13.06 50.84 8.32
CA ASP A 174 13.80 52.06 8.66
C ASP A 174 14.15 52.87 7.40
N LEU A 175 13.79 54.15 7.46
CA LEU A 175 14.03 55.20 6.47
C LEU A 175 15.37 55.87 6.79
N GLU A 176 16.33 55.89 5.85
CA GLU A 176 17.26 57.02 5.74
C GLU A 176 17.51 57.42 4.29
N LYS A 177 17.51 58.74 4.09
CA LYS A 177 17.53 59.50 2.84
C LYS A 177 18.96 59.83 2.38
N GLY A 178 19.09 60.02 1.06
CA GLY A 178 20.12 60.85 0.39
C GLY A 178 21.23 59.99 -0.22
N ASP A 179 21.68 60.17 -1.46
CA ASP A 179 21.53 61.22 -2.47
C ASP A 179 21.89 60.55 -3.81
N GLY A 180 21.31 61.00 -4.94
CA GLY A 180 21.87 60.65 -6.26
C GLY A 180 20.90 60.32 -7.40
N GLN A 181 19.97 61.23 -7.69
CA GLN A 181 19.55 61.63 -9.05
C GLN A 181 19.01 60.59 -10.07
N MET A 182 17.72 60.75 -10.39
CA MET A 182 17.08 60.43 -11.69
C MET A 182 17.50 61.50 -12.73
N SER A 183 17.44 61.35 -14.06
CA SER A 183 16.38 60.84 -14.94
C SER A 183 16.85 60.78 -16.42
N ILE A 184 16.08 60.12 -17.30
CA ILE A 184 16.23 60.21 -18.77
C ILE A 184 15.54 61.50 -19.28
N PHE A 185 16.14 62.15 -20.29
CA PHE A 185 15.70 63.44 -20.86
C PHE A 185 14.49 63.29 -21.81
N ASP A 186 13.70 64.36 -21.96
CA ASP A 186 13.66 65.14 -23.22
C ASP A 186 12.79 66.42 -23.15
N ASN A 187 13.41 67.51 -23.65
CA ASN A 187 12.95 68.83 -24.13
C ASN A 187 12.04 69.73 -23.28
#